data_AF-A0A7Y6M0H2-F1
#
_entry.id   AF-A0A7Y6M0H2-F1
#
_cell.length_a   1.000
_cell.length_b   1.000
_cell.length_c   1.000
_cell.angle_alpha   90.00
_cell.angle_beta   90.00
_cell.angle_gamma   90.00
#
_symmetry.space_group_name_H-M   'P 1'
#
loop_
_entity.id
_entity.type
_entity.pdbx_description
1 polymer ?
#
loop_
_entity_poly.entity_id
_entity_poly.type
_entity_poly.pdbx_seq_one_letter_code
_entity_poly.pdbx_strand_id
1 'polypeptide(L)'
;MIGVFDRFAAIPSPRRYQLRERSNVIRDPHGGPIYLCAAPSSDADVATFVSGAIPMPTFHARTTSEADFSRQLDAHVDCPHAELVDDRFFITVSRRSALSFRAENHEMLLRSIRTVIRSQAQYSGLDASAPAHMANRNPFHLTEVDQAPFGVRAYATHGYVAFTRSCVDQILSVNGVRQLGWGLWHELGHQHQLSALTPGSLIEVSANLYALATQRRFGLPSRLLQARENGRNAYHRALSKRGTVPYEQLDDFERLIPLRQLELAYGPGVWGRAHRLVRQDAPRARTDNTRYGLLAYYASLATGRDLSDFFSSRWLFPVEASHRAMTNSLNLPLPDRDLFELHE
;
A
#
# COMPACT_ATOMS: atom_id res chain seq x y z
N MET A 1 0.77 0.12 24.04
CA MET A 1 0.83 1.46 23.43
C MET A 1 -0.48 2.17 23.72
N ILE A 2 -0.46 3.48 23.92
CA ILE A 2 -1.66 4.31 24.14
C ILE A 2 -1.66 5.47 23.15
N GLY A 3 -2.76 5.65 22.42
CA GLY A 3 -2.95 6.71 21.43
C GLY A 3 -3.07 6.22 19.99
N VAL A 4 -3.25 7.16 19.06
CA VAL A 4 -3.34 6.93 17.61
C VAL A 4 -2.26 7.75 16.92
N PHE A 5 -1.68 7.22 15.85
CA PHE A 5 -0.72 7.96 15.02
C PHE A 5 -1.37 9.19 14.38
N ASP A 6 -0.64 10.31 14.36
CA ASP A 6 -0.94 11.55 13.63
C ASP A 6 -2.35 12.14 13.77
N ARG A 7 -3.11 11.71 14.78
CA ARG A 7 -4.46 12.23 14.99
C ARG A 7 -4.47 13.60 15.65
N PHE A 8 -3.52 13.88 16.53
CA PHE A 8 -3.42 15.16 17.24
C PHE A 8 -2.13 15.87 16.86
N ALA A 9 -2.21 17.13 16.42
CA ALA A 9 -1.06 17.93 16.00
C ALA A 9 0.06 18.02 17.06
N ALA A 10 -0.29 17.91 18.35
CA ALA A 10 0.67 17.96 19.45
C ALA A 10 1.30 16.60 19.80
N ILE A 11 0.73 15.48 19.36
CA ILE A 11 1.17 14.13 19.74
C ILE A 11 1.14 13.21 18.50
N PRO A 12 2.24 13.15 17.73
CA PRO A 12 2.26 12.48 16.44
C PRO A 12 2.28 10.95 16.55
N SER A 13 2.54 10.38 17.73
CA SER A 13 2.72 8.93 17.84
C SER A 13 2.14 8.35 19.14
N PRO A 14 1.65 7.09 19.11
CA PRO A 14 1.27 6.36 20.31
C PRO A 14 2.43 6.23 21.28
N ARG A 15 2.14 6.40 22.57
CA ARG A 15 3.13 6.32 23.64
C ARG A 15 3.30 4.87 24.05
N ARG A 16 4.55 4.47 24.28
CA ARG A 16 4.92 3.09 24.60
C ARG A 16 5.23 2.95 26.07
N TYR A 17 4.66 1.91 26.68
CA TYR A 17 4.84 1.57 28.08
C TYR A 17 5.23 0.10 28.16
N GLN A 18 6.36 -0.20 28.79
CA GLN A 18 6.81 -1.57 29.00
C GLN A 18 5.95 -2.20 30.09
N LEU A 19 5.32 -3.33 29.78
CA LEU A 19 4.60 -4.13 30.77
C LEU A 19 5.56 -5.11 31.45
N ARG A 20 5.29 -5.38 32.72
CA ARG A 20 5.91 -6.45 33.50
C ARG A 20 4.85 -7.49 33.85
N GLU A 21 5.28 -8.68 34.24
CA GLU A 21 4.36 -9.67 34.80
C GLU A 21 3.60 -9.09 35.99
N ARG A 22 2.35 -9.55 36.18
CA ARG A 22 1.44 -9.11 37.24
C ARG A 22 0.91 -7.68 37.02
N SER A 23 0.73 -6.92 38.10
CA SER A 23 0.03 -5.64 38.07
C SER A 23 0.91 -4.53 37.53
N ASN A 24 0.35 -3.73 36.64
CA ASN A 24 0.96 -2.54 36.05
C ASN A 24 0.03 -1.36 36.26
N VAL A 25 0.57 -0.20 36.69
CA VAL A 25 -0.17 1.06 36.77
C VAL A 25 0.43 2.03 35.77
N ILE A 26 -0.34 2.36 34.73
CA ILE A 26 0.08 3.30 33.70
C ILE A 26 -0.72 4.60 33.87
N ARG A 27 -0.02 5.73 33.83
CA ARG A 27 -0.62 7.06 33.79
C ARG A 27 -0.26 7.72 32.46
N ASP A 28 -1.26 7.93 31.62
CA ASP A 28 -1.11 8.57 30.33
C ASP A 28 -1.90 9.90 30.35
N PRO A 29 -1.22 11.06 30.19
CA PRO A 29 -1.88 12.35 30.31
C PRO A 29 -2.79 12.71 29.14
N HIS A 30 -2.77 11.94 28.05
CA HIS A 30 -3.47 12.26 26.81
C HIS A 30 -4.54 11.23 26.43
N GLY A 31 -4.45 10.00 26.97
CA GLY A 31 -5.36 8.91 26.67
C GLY A 31 -5.34 8.46 25.20
N GLY A 32 -6.37 7.72 24.83
CA GLY A 32 -6.57 7.17 23.49
C GLY A 32 -6.68 5.63 23.47
N PRO A 33 -6.87 5.03 22.29
CA PRO A 33 -6.94 3.58 22.14
C PRO A 33 -5.71 2.88 22.72
N ILE A 34 -5.95 1.73 23.34
CA ILE A 34 -4.91 0.94 24.01
C ILE A 34 -4.65 -0.32 23.16
N TYR A 35 -3.40 -0.48 22.71
CA TYR A 35 -2.95 -1.66 21.97
C TYR A 35 -1.88 -2.41 22.75
N LEU A 36 -1.97 -3.73 22.80
CA LEU A 36 -0.92 -4.58 23.32
C LEU A 36 -0.01 -5.01 22.17
N CYS A 37 1.29 -4.82 22.35
CA CYS A 37 2.29 -5.24 21.37
C CYS A 37 3.18 -6.28 22.03
N ALA A 38 3.13 -7.51 21.55
CA ALA A 38 3.99 -8.59 21.97
C ALA A 38 4.81 -9.09 20.79
N ALA A 39 6.03 -9.56 21.06
CA ALA A 39 6.73 -10.39 20.09
C ALA A 39 5.96 -11.70 19.91
N PRO A 40 6.04 -12.36 18.75
CA PRO A 40 5.45 -13.69 18.61
C PRO A 40 6.03 -14.65 19.67
N SER A 41 5.18 -15.11 20.60
CA SER A 41 5.50 -16.12 21.61
C SER A 41 4.66 -17.39 21.39
N SER A 42 5.14 -18.54 21.85
CA SER A 42 4.35 -19.78 21.92
C SER A 42 3.26 -19.72 23.00
N ASP A 43 3.45 -18.86 24.00
CA ASP A 43 2.56 -18.71 25.15
C ASP A 43 1.62 -17.52 24.93
N ALA A 44 0.34 -17.71 25.25
CA ALA A 44 -0.65 -16.64 25.18
C ALA A 44 -0.51 -15.72 26.41
N ASP A 45 0.12 -14.57 26.22
CA ASP A 45 0.10 -13.51 27.23
C ASP A 45 -1.34 -12.96 27.35
N VAL A 46 -1.91 -13.06 28.55
CA VAL A 46 -3.23 -12.50 28.85
C VAL A 46 -3.06 -11.24 29.68
N ALA A 47 -3.58 -10.12 29.18
CA ALA A 47 -3.69 -8.88 29.95
C ALA A 47 -5.16 -8.61 30.29
N THR A 48 -5.42 -8.25 31.54
CA THR A 48 -6.76 -7.85 32.01
C THR A 48 -6.74 -6.39 32.43
N PHE A 49 -7.67 -5.60 31.91
CA PHE A 49 -7.85 -4.21 32.31
C PHE A 49 -8.74 -4.15 33.57
N VAL A 50 -8.16 -3.69 34.69
CA VAL A 50 -8.86 -3.62 35.98
C VAL A 50 -9.66 -2.33 36.14
N SER A 51 -9.11 -1.19 35.76
CA SER A 51 -9.73 0.13 35.92
C SER A 51 -9.08 1.18 35.01
N GLY A 52 -9.78 2.29 34.77
CA GLY A 52 -9.24 3.47 34.08
C GLY A 52 -9.33 3.43 32.55
N ALA A 53 -9.74 2.30 31.97
CA ALA A 53 -10.11 2.20 30.56
C ALA A 53 -11.64 2.25 30.42
N ILE A 54 -12.12 2.85 29.35
CA ILE A 54 -13.53 2.82 28.94
C ILE A 54 -13.67 1.96 27.67
N PRO A 55 -14.82 1.30 27.46
CA PRO A 55 -15.06 0.56 26.22
C PRO A 55 -15.01 1.46 24.98
N MET A 56 -14.39 0.96 23.91
CA MET A 56 -14.41 1.58 22.58
C MET A 56 -15.42 0.83 21.71
N PRO A 57 -16.32 1.52 20.98
CA PRO A 57 -17.14 0.88 19.95
C PRO A 57 -16.26 0.14 18.94
N THR A 58 -16.49 -1.15 18.77
CA THR A 58 -15.69 -2.00 17.89
C THR A 58 -16.54 -2.96 17.07
N PHE A 59 -16.33 -2.96 15.76
CA PHE A 59 -16.86 -3.96 14.84
C PHE A 59 -15.77 -4.97 14.50
N HIS A 60 -15.92 -6.20 14.98
CA HIS A 60 -15.04 -7.30 14.61
C HIS A 60 -15.64 -8.07 13.42
N ALA A 61 -14.86 -8.21 12.34
CA ALA A 61 -15.25 -8.98 11.17
C ALA A 61 -15.77 -10.37 11.57
N ARG A 62 -16.87 -10.79 10.94
CA ARG A 62 -17.54 -12.09 11.13
C ARG A 62 -18.17 -12.35 12.50
N THR A 63 -17.99 -11.47 13.50
CA THR A 63 -18.54 -11.68 14.85
C THR A 63 -19.49 -10.59 15.31
N THR A 64 -19.23 -9.33 14.99
CA THR A 64 -20.11 -8.21 15.39
C THR A 64 -21.23 -8.03 14.37
N SER A 65 -22.47 -7.91 14.83
CA SER A 65 -23.60 -7.54 13.97
C SER A 65 -23.72 -6.02 13.83
N GLU A 66 -24.35 -5.54 12.76
CA GLU A 66 -24.61 -4.10 12.55
C GLU A 66 -25.43 -3.48 13.69
N ALA A 67 -26.40 -4.24 14.21
CA ALA A 67 -27.21 -3.83 15.36
C ALA A 67 -26.37 -3.71 16.63
N ASP A 68 -25.45 -4.64 16.88
CA ASP A 68 -24.53 -4.57 18.02
C ASP A 68 -23.59 -3.38 17.92
N PHE A 69 -23.00 -3.15 16.75
CA PHE A 69 -22.10 -2.01 16.55
C PHE A 69 -22.83 -0.68 16.70
N SER A 70 -24.04 -0.56 16.15
CA SER A 70 -24.92 0.59 16.39
C SER A 70 -25.20 0.80 17.88
N ARG A 71 -25.55 -0.26 18.62
CA ARG A 71 -25.77 -0.15 20.07
C ARG A 71 -24.52 0.29 20.83
N GLN A 72 -23.35 -0.22 20.47
CA GLN A 72 -22.09 0.21 21.06
C GLN A 72 -21.80 1.69 20.79
N LEU A 73 -22.00 2.15 19.54
CA LEU A 73 -21.85 3.55 19.17
C LEU A 73 -22.77 4.44 20.01
N ASP A 74 -24.03 4.03 20.22
CA ASP A 74 -25.01 4.80 20.99
C ASP A 74 -24.72 4.77 22.51
N ALA A 75 -24.20 3.65 23.04
CA ALA A 75 -23.93 3.47 24.48
C ALA A 75 -22.60 4.06 24.96
N HIS A 76 -21.52 3.95 24.17
CA HIS A 76 -20.17 4.36 24.57
C HIS A 76 -19.85 5.78 24.11
N VAL A 77 -20.67 6.75 24.56
CA VAL A 77 -20.57 8.16 24.15
C VAL A 77 -19.29 8.85 24.62
N ASP A 78 -18.72 8.39 25.74
CA ASP A 78 -17.51 8.94 26.34
C ASP A 78 -16.23 8.58 25.57
N CYS A 79 -16.31 7.59 24.66
CA CYS A 79 -15.18 7.23 23.81
C CYS A 79 -15.20 8.04 22.49
N PRO A 80 -14.17 8.86 22.20
CA PRO A 80 -14.13 9.64 20.96
C PRO A 80 -13.67 8.84 19.73
N HIS A 81 -13.45 7.54 19.90
CA HIS A 81 -12.92 6.64 18.87
C HIS A 81 -13.89 5.50 18.59
N ALA A 82 -13.75 4.91 17.41
CA ALA A 82 -14.35 3.63 17.07
C ALA A 82 -13.37 2.85 16.20
N GLU A 83 -13.48 1.53 16.20
CA GLU A 83 -12.59 0.66 15.46
C GLU A 83 -13.32 -0.42 14.66
N LEU A 84 -12.83 -0.71 13.46
CA LEU A 84 -13.26 -1.84 12.65
C LEU A 84 -12.07 -2.80 12.49
N VAL A 85 -12.23 -4.07 12.88
CA VAL A 85 -11.12 -5.02 13.04
C VAL A 85 -11.28 -6.24 12.13
N ASP A 86 -10.21 -6.55 11.40
CA ASP A 86 -10.00 -7.80 10.66
C ASP A 86 -8.69 -8.46 11.14
N ASP A 87 -8.45 -9.72 10.78
CA ASP A 87 -7.23 -10.43 11.21
C ASP A 87 -5.94 -9.84 10.60
N ARG A 88 -6.08 -9.08 9.50
CA ARG A 88 -4.96 -8.57 8.70
C ARG A 88 -4.83 -7.06 8.72
N PHE A 89 -5.82 -6.36 9.27
CA PHE A 89 -5.82 -4.91 9.36
C PHE A 89 -6.87 -4.43 10.35
N PHE A 90 -6.75 -3.19 10.79
CA PHE A 90 -7.77 -2.53 11.58
C PHE A 90 -7.88 -1.06 11.17
N ILE A 91 -9.05 -0.48 11.39
CA ILE A 91 -9.40 0.88 11.02
C ILE A 91 -9.75 1.66 12.27
N THR A 92 -8.93 2.64 12.66
CA THR A 92 -9.22 3.49 13.82
C THR A 92 -9.73 4.84 13.34
N VAL A 93 -10.96 5.20 13.69
CA VAL A 93 -11.59 6.46 13.27
C VAL A 93 -12.17 7.22 14.45
N SER A 94 -12.65 8.44 14.23
CA SER A 94 -13.46 9.13 15.22
C SER A 94 -14.83 8.47 15.36
N ARG A 95 -15.37 8.45 16.58
CA ARG A 95 -16.75 8.01 16.82
C ARG A 95 -17.73 8.79 15.94
N ARG A 96 -17.45 10.09 15.72
CA ARG A 96 -18.21 10.94 14.80
C ARG A 96 -18.23 10.40 13.36
N SER A 97 -17.09 10.01 12.81
CA SER A 97 -17.02 9.45 11.46
C SER A 97 -17.68 8.06 11.43
N ALA A 98 -17.48 7.21 12.43
CA ALA A 98 -18.21 5.94 12.53
C ALA A 98 -19.74 6.12 12.56
N LEU A 99 -20.25 7.14 13.29
CA LEU A 99 -21.67 7.48 13.27
C LEU A 99 -22.16 7.93 11.88
N SER A 100 -21.35 8.67 11.12
CA SER A 100 -21.69 9.08 9.75
C SER A 100 -21.81 7.90 8.78
N PHE A 101 -21.11 6.80 9.05
CA PHE A 101 -21.12 5.58 8.24
C PHE A 101 -21.84 4.40 8.93
N ARG A 102 -22.63 4.66 9.99
CA ARG A 102 -23.26 3.59 10.81
C ARG A 102 -24.19 2.65 10.05
N ALA A 103 -24.69 3.08 8.89
CA ALA A 103 -25.62 2.32 8.05
C ALA A 103 -24.91 1.51 6.96
N GLU A 104 -23.59 1.57 6.86
CA GLU A 104 -22.81 0.75 5.94
C GLU A 104 -22.88 -0.73 6.29
N ASN A 105 -22.58 -1.58 5.31
CA ASN A 105 -22.35 -2.99 5.54
C ASN A 105 -20.87 -3.18 5.91
N HIS A 106 -20.57 -3.16 7.22
CA HIS A 106 -19.20 -3.19 7.73
C HIS A 106 -18.49 -4.51 7.43
N GLU A 107 -19.21 -5.63 7.41
CA GLU A 107 -18.64 -6.92 6.99
C GLU A 107 -18.22 -6.90 5.51
N MET A 108 -19.04 -6.33 4.62
CA MET A 108 -18.69 -6.16 3.21
C MET A 108 -17.57 -5.13 3.00
N LEU A 109 -17.54 -4.07 3.81
CA LEU A 109 -16.46 -3.08 3.83
C LEU A 109 -15.13 -3.75 4.16
N LEU A 110 -15.06 -4.46 5.29
CA LEU A 110 -13.84 -5.14 5.74
C LEU A 110 -13.40 -6.22 4.74
N ARG A 111 -14.34 -6.97 4.16
CA ARG A 111 -14.05 -7.93 3.08
C ARG A 111 -13.48 -7.26 1.83
N SER A 112 -13.93 -6.05 1.51
CA SER A 112 -13.43 -5.29 0.36
C SER A 112 -11.99 -4.83 0.59
N ILE A 113 -11.67 -4.30 1.79
CA ILE A 113 -10.29 -3.92 2.14
C ILE A 113 -9.37 -5.16 2.19
N ARG A 114 -9.87 -6.29 2.71
CA ARG A 114 -9.15 -7.57 2.66
C ARG A 114 -8.82 -7.98 1.22
N THR A 115 -9.70 -7.69 0.27
CA THR A 115 -9.46 -7.94 -1.16
C THR A 115 -8.36 -7.03 -1.71
N VAL A 116 -8.33 -5.76 -1.34
CA VAL A 116 -7.24 -4.83 -1.68
C VAL A 116 -5.90 -5.39 -1.20
N ILE A 117 -5.76 -5.64 0.10
CA ILE A 117 -4.51 -6.15 0.70
C ILE A 117 -4.06 -7.46 0.03
N ARG A 118 -4.98 -8.40 -0.21
CA ARG A 118 -4.66 -9.67 -0.87
C ARG A 118 -4.20 -9.48 -2.31
N SER A 119 -4.82 -8.58 -3.07
CA SER A 119 -4.39 -8.31 -4.46
C SER A 119 -2.99 -7.71 -4.52
N GLN A 120 -2.64 -6.82 -3.59
CA GLN A 120 -1.31 -6.21 -3.55
C GLN A 120 -0.24 -7.15 -3.02
N ALA A 121 -0.58 -8.02 -2.07
CA ALA A 121 0.29 -9.11 -1.65
C ALA A 121 0.57 -10.10 -2.79
N GLN A 122 -0.46 -10.47 -3.57
CA GLN A 122 -0.31 -11.31 -4.75
C GLN A 122 0.55 -10.62 -5.81
N TYR A 123 0.30 -9.34 -6.08
CA TYR A 123 1.12 -8.53 -6.98
C TYR A 123 2.60 -8.50 -6.57
N SER A 124 2.85 -8.45 -5.26
CA SER A 124 4.19 -8.50 -4.66
C SER A 124 4.87 -9.87 -4.75
N GLY A 125 4.18 -10.92 -5.21
CA GLY A 125 4.69 -12.30 -5.20
C GLY A 125 4.82 -12.87 -3.78
N LEU A 126 3.96 -12.46 -2.85
CA LEU A 126 3.92 -12.99 -1.48
C LEU A 126 3.00 -14.23 -1.43
N ASP A 127 3.55 -15.37 -1.81
CA ASP A 127 2.85 -16.65 -1.99
C ASP A 127 3.11 -17.67 -0.87
N ALA A 128 3.87 -17.30 0.17
CA ALA A 128 4.30 -18.16 1.26
C ALA A 128 5.11 -19.41 0.83
N SER A 129 5.68 -19.43 -0.37
CA SER A 129 6.56 -20.52 -0.83
C SER A 129 7.90 -20.61 -0.08
N ALA A 130 8.30 -19.52 0.61
CA ALA A 130 9.46 -19.46 1.48
C ALA A 130 9.25 -18.38 2.57
N PRO A 131 10.01 -18.37 3.68
CA PRO A 131 9.93 -17.33 4.70
C PRO A 131 10.06 -15.91 4.11
N ALA A 132 10.96 -15.70 3.15
CA ALA A 132 11.15 -14.43 2.45
C ALA A 132 10.00 -14.04 1.51
N HIS A 133 8.99 -14.89 1.33
CA HIS A 133 7.82 -14.65 0.48
C HIS A 133 6.51 -14.73 1.28
N MET A 134 6.59 -14.73 2.61
CA MET A 134 5.43 -14.60 3.47
C MET A 134 4.94 -13.14 3.49
N ALA A 135 3.62 -12.95 3.50
CA ALA A 135 3.06 -11.64 3.81
C ALA A 135 3.47 -11.21 5.24
N ASN A 136 3.64 -9.89 5.43
CA ASN A 136 3.98 -9.32 6.75
C ASN A 136 2.99 -9.83 7.79
N ARG A 137 3.46 -10.37 8.92
CA ARG A 137 2.55 -10.90 9.96
C ARG A 137 1.79 -9.79 10.69
N ASN A 138 2.35 -8.59 10.75
CA ASN A 138 1.73 -7.46 11.41
C ASN A 138 0.48 -6.99 10.63
N PRO A 139 -0.60 -6.64 11.32
CA PRO A 139 -1.77 -6.07 10.68
C PRO A 139 -1.47 -4.67 10.13
N PHE A 140 -2.13 -4.30 9.03
CA PHE A 140 -2.12 -2.93 8.54
C PHE A 140 -2.99 -2.04 9.42
N HIS A 141 -2.54 -0.84 9.74
CA HIS A 141 -3.35 0.15 10.44
C HIS A 141 -3.83 1.21 9.46
N LEU A 142 -5.15 1.35 9.30
CA LEU A 142 -5.78 2.46 8.58
C LEU A 142 -6.35 3.43 9.60
N THR A 143 -6.11 4.73 9.46
CA THR A 143 -6.55 5.70 10.47
C THR A 143 -7.13 6.99 9.87
N GLU A 144 -8.13 7.54 10.53
CA GLU A 144 -8.56 8.93 10.32
C GLU A 144 -7.61 9.88 11.07
N VAL A 145 -7.17 10.95 10.40
CA VAL A 145 -6.37 12.03 10.98
C VAL A 145 -7.09 13.38 10.86
N ASP A 146 -6.91 14.24 11.87
CA ASP A 146 -7.53 15.56 11.90
C ASP A 146 -6.77 16.60 11.07
N GLN A 147 -5.47 16.39 10.85
CA GLN A 147 -4.61 17.26 10.05
C GLN A 147 -3.69 16.45 9.14
N ALA A 148 -3.42 17.01 7.97
CA ALA A 148 -2.42 16.53 7.03
C ALA A 148 -1.72 17.74 6.40
N PRO A 149 -0.52 17.57 5.82
CA PRO A 149 0.13 18.63 5.06
C PRO A 149 -0.80 19.23 4.00
N PHE A 150 -0.62 20.51 3.66
CA PHE A 150 -1.45 21.20 2.68
C PHE A 150 -1.50 20.43 1.35
N GLY A 151 -2.71 20.14 0.87
CA GLY A 151 -2.93 19.39 -0.37
C GLY A 151 -2.86 17.86 -0.23
N VAL A 152 -2.44 17.33 0.92
CA VAL A 152 -2.39 15.89 1.19
C VAL A 152 -3.71 15.44 1.82
N ARG A 153 -4.35 14.44 1.20
CA ARG A 153 -5.63 13.89 1.67
C ARG A 153 -5.47 12.52 2.31
N ALA A 154 -4.51 11.73 1.86
CA ALA A 154 -4.10 10.46 2.43
C ALA A 154 -2.58 10.33 2.33
N TYR A 155 -1.97 9.51 3.18
CA TYR A 155 -0.53 9.20 3.13
C TYR A 155 -0.22 7.88 3.85
N ALA A 156 0.89 7.25 3.45
CA ALA A 156 1.44 6.06 4.07
C ALA A 156 2.79 6.35 4.72
N THR A 157 3.02 5.79 5.91
CA THR A 157 4.33 5.80 6.56
C THR A 157 4.54 4.52 7.36
N HIS A 158 5.62 4.44 8.15
CA HIS A 158 5.97 3.27 8.93
C HIS A 158 4.86 2.92 9.93
N GLY A 159 4.12 1.86 9.60
CA GLY A 159 3.15 1.23 10.51
C GLY A 159 1.69 1.64 10.33
N TYR A 160 1.37 2.64 9.50
CA TYR A 160 -0.02 3.02 9.24
C TYR A 160 -0.23 3.76 7.91
N VAL A 161 -1.49 3.83 7.50
CA VAL A 161 -1.99 4.65 6.41
C VAL A 161 -3.05 5.60 6.97
N ALA A 162 -2.90 6.89 6.71
CA ALA A 162 -3.76 7.94 7.22
C ALA A 162 -4.65 8.54 6.15
N PHE A 163 -5.86 8.92 6.55
CA PHE A 163 -6.85 9.60 5.71
C PHE A 163 -7.40 10.80 6.45
N THR A 164 -7.41 11.96 5.79
CA THR A 164 -8.16 13.10 6.27
C THR A 164 -9.66 12.80 6.22
N ARG A 165 -10.44 13.52 7.02
CA ARG A 165 -11.90 13.40 7.01
C ARG A 165 -12.55 13.63 5.63
N SER A 166 -11.88 14.38 4.75
CA SER A 166 -12.35 14.65 3.38
C SER A 166 -12.36 13.43 2.45
N CYS A 167 -11.69 12.33 2.82
CA CYS A 167 -11.62 11.10 2.03
C CYS A 167 -11.74 9.84 2.90
N VAL A 168 -12.27 9.97 4.12
CA VAL A 168 -12.43 8.84 5.05
C VAL A 168 -13.44 7.81 4.54
N ASP A 169 -14.32 8.21 3.60
CA ASP A 169 -15.22 7.31 2.88
C ASP A 169 -14.48 6.18 2.15
N GLN A 170 -13.22 6.41 1.73
CA GLN A 170 -12.38 5.39 1.10
C GLN A 170 -11.98 4.26 2.04
N ILE A 171 -12.18 4.41 3.36
CA ILE A 171 -11.95 3.38 4.37
C ILE A 171 -13.18 3.06 5.22
N LEU A 172 -14.28 3.82 5.07
CA LEU A 172 -15.52 3.64 5.85
C LEU A 172 -16.75 3.30 5.01
N SER A 173 -16.67 3.26 3.68
CA SER A 173 -17.81 2.85 2.84
C SER A 173 -17.45 1.77 1.83
N VAL A 174 -18.40 0.89 1.53
CA VAL A 174 -18.19 -0.17 0.54
C VAL A 174 -17.91 0.43 -0.84
N ASN A 175 -18.67 1.45 -1.23
CA ASN A 175 -18.48 2.15 -2.50
C ASN A 175 -17.13 2.88 -2.55
N GLY A 176 -16.76 3.55 -1.47
CA GLY A 176 -15.46 4.23 -1.33
C GLY A 176 -14.30 3.26 -1.52
N VAL A 177 -14.32 2.07 -0.91
CA VAL A 177 -13.24 1.08 -1.08
C VAL A 177 -13.23 0.48 -2.49
N ARG A 178 -14.40 0.15 -3.05
CA ARG A 178 -14.49 -0.67 -4.27
C ARG A 178 -14.48 0.12 -5.56
N GLN A 179 -15.01 1.35 -5.56
CA GLN A 179 -15.23 2.15 -6.78
C GLN A 179 -14.38 3.42 -6.80
N LEU A 180 -14.22 4.06 -5.63
CA LEU A 180 -13.57 5.37 -5.49
C LEU A 180 -12.24 5.30 -4.70
N GLY A 181 -11.73 4.10 -4.48
CA GLY A 181 -10.72 3.81 -3.48
C GLY A 181 -9.28 4.05 -3.92
N TRP A 182 -9.05 4.86 -4.95
CA TRP A 182 -7.70 5.02 -5.52
C TRP A 182 -6.68 5.46 -4.46
N GLY A 183 -7.06 6.37 -3.56
CA GLY A 183 -6.19 6.78 -2.46
C GLY A 183 -5.85 5.59 -1.56
N LEU A 184 -6.85 4.84 -1.09
CA LEU A 184 -6.60 3.62 -0.31
C LEU A 184 -5.68 2.62 -1.04
N TRP A 185 -5.93 2.36 -2.32
CA TRP A 185 -5.14 1.39 -3.07
C TRP A 185 -3.71 1.89 -3.29
N HIS A 186 -3.54 3.19 -3.55
CA HIS A 186 -2.25 3.85 -3.73
C HIS A 186 -1.42 3.81 -2.44
N GLU A 187 -2.01 4.24 -1.32
CA GLU A 187 -1.31 4.30 -0.03
C GLU A 187 -0.91 2.92 0.49
N LEU A 188 -1.77 1.92 0.34
CA LEU A 188 -1.38 0.54 0.65
C LEU A 188 -0.27 0.06 -0.30
N GLY A 189 -0.25 0.52 -1.55
CA GLY A 189 0.81 0.24 -2.52
C GLY A 189 2.19 0.69 -2.03
N HIS A 190 2.29 1.84 -1.35
CA HIS A 190 3.55 2.27 -0.73
C HIS A 190 4.10 1.26 0.28
N GLN A 191 3.24 0.59 1.05
CA GLN A 191 3.66 -0.44 2.01
C GLN A 191 4.25 -1.70 1.35
N HIS A 192 4.08 -1.85 0.03
CA HIS A 192 4.61 -2.96 -0.75
C HIS A 192 5.86 -2.61 -1.58
N GLN A 193 6.24 -1.33 -1.66
CA GLN A 193 7.40 -0.90 -2.44
C GLN A 193 8.71 -1.48 -1.88
N LEU A 194 9.53 -2.04 -2.77
CA LEU A 194 10.88 -2.48 -2.42
C LEU A 194 11.84 -1.33 -2.66
N SER A 195 12.45 -0.80 -1.58
CA SER A 195 13.39 0.33 -1.66
C SER A 195 14.58 0.11 -2.61
N ALA A 196 14.93 -1.15 -2.89
CA ALA A 196 15.95 -1.52 -3.86
C ALA A 196 15.56 -1.23 -5.32
N LEU A 197 14.26 -1.18 -5.63
CA LEU A 197 13.72 -0.96 -6.97
C LEU A 197 13.00 0.39 -7.12
N THR A 198 12.93 1.19 -6.06
CA THR A 198 12.15 2.44 -6.04
C THR A 198 13.07 3.65 -5.88
N PRO A 199 13.64 4.19 -6.98
CA PRO A 199 14.21 5.54 -7.03
C PRO A 199 13.22 6.59 -6.49
N GLY A 200 13.72 7.73 -6.04
CA GLY A 200 12.89 8.83 -5.52
C GLY A 200 11.79 9.26 -6.50
N SER A 201 12.12 9.37 -7.79
CA SER A 201 11.19 9.69 -8.87
C SER A 201 10.14 8.60 -9.16
N LEU A 202 10.25 7.42 -8.54
CA LEU A 202 9.28 6.32 -8.62
C LEU A 202 8.46 6.08 -7.35
N ILE A 203 8.64 6.86 -6.28
CA ILE A 203 7.89 6.67 -5.02
C ILE A 203 6.39 6.83 -5.29
N GLU A 204 5.96 7.95 -5.86
CA GLU A 204 4.54 8.20 -6.19
C GLU A 204 4.06 7.45 -7.45
N VAL A 205 4.98 6.88 -8.22
CA VAL A 205 4.66 6.21 -9.49
C VAL A 205 4.40 4.72 -9.25
N SER A 206 5.38 4.01 -8.68
CA SER A 206 5.31 2.55 -8.59
C SER A 206 4.24 2.06 -7.60
N ALA A 207 3.82 2.88 -6.64
CA ALA A 207 2.65 2.62 -5.80
C ALA A 207 1.36 2.47 -6.64
N ASN A 208 1.24 3.21 -7.75
CA ASN A 208 0.08 3.11 -8.64
C ASN A 208 0.00 1.79 -9.41
N LEU A 209 1.08 1.01 -9.53
CA LEU A 209 1.00 -0.34 -10.11
C LEU A 209 0.16 -1.28 -9.23
N TYR A 210 0.29 -1.15 -7.91
CA TYR A 210 -0.56 -1.84 -6.94
C TYR A 210 -2.01 -1.36 -6.99
N ALA A 211 -2.20 -0.04 -7.17
CA ALA A 211 -3.53 0.54 -7.37
C ALA A 211 -4.20 0.01 -8.64
N LEU A 212 -3.48 -0.07 -9.76
CA LEU A 212 -3.96 -0.67 -11.00
C LEU A 212 -4.28 -2.17 -10.85
N ALA A 213 -3.44 -2.93 -10.12
CA ALA A 213 -3.71 -4.33 -9.83
C ALA A 213 -4.99 -4.52 -9.01
N THR A 214 -5.21 -3.64 -8.02
CA THR A 214 -6.43 -3.61 -7.21
C THR A 214 -7.64 -3.21 -8.06
N GLN A 215 -7.51 -2.20 -8.91
CA GLN A 215 -8.54 -1.73 -9.83
C GLN A 215 -9.03 -2.86 -10.76
N ARG A 216 -8.08 -3.61 -11.35
CA ARG A 216 -8.39 -4.81 -12.13
C ARG A 216 -9.08 -5.89 -11.30
N ARG A 217 -8.67 -6.08 -10.04
CA ARG A 217 -9.30 -7.06 -9.14
C ARG A 217 -10.77 -6.76 -8.86
N PHE A 218 -11.15 -5.48 -8.85
CA PHE A 218 -12.55 -5.05 -8.74
C PHE A 218 -13.30 -5.02 -10.09
N GLY A 219 -12.64 -5.35 -11.20
CA GLY A 219 -13.26 -5.35 -12.52
C GLY A 219 -13.52 -3.95 -13.07
N LEU A 220 -12.77 -2.94 -12.61
CA LEU A 220 -12.96 -1.56 -13.05
C LEU A 220 -12.14 -1.23 -14.30
N PRO A 221 -12.62 -0.30 -15.14
CA PRO A 221 -11.83 0.22 -16.25
C PRO A 221 -10.51 0.82 -15.78
N SER A 222 -9.45 0.59 -16.55
CA SER A 222 -8.11 1.06 -16.22
C SER A 222 -8.05 2.59 -16.20
N ARG A 223 -7.43 3.13 -15.15
CA ARG A 223 -7.14 4.58 -15.06
C ARG A 223 -6.17 5.05 -16.14
N LEU A 224 -5.37 4.15 -16.72
CA LEU A 224 -4.46 4.47 -17.83
C LEU A 224 -5.21 4.79 -19.13
N LEU A 225 -6.44 4.30 -19.28
CA LEU A 225 -7.29 4.49 -20.45
C LEU A 225 -8.18 5.75 -20.35
N GLN A 226 -8.23 6.40 -19.18
CA GLN A 226 -8.98 7.63 -19.00
C GLN A 226 -8.34 8.76 -19.82
N ALA A 227 -9.10 9.29 -20.78
CA ALA A 227 -8.68 10.44 -21.57
C ALA A 227 -8.70 11.72 -20.72
N ARG A 228 -7.71 12.58 -20.93
CA ARG A 228 -7.76 13.98 -20.48
C ARG A 228 -8.65 14.80 -21.41
N GLU A 229 -8.84 16.09 -21.12
CA GLU A 229 -9.64 17.02 -21.94
C GLU A 229 -9.25 17.02 -23.42
N ASN A 230 -7.97 16.78 -23.73
CA ASN A 230 -7.47 16.68 -25.10
C ASN A 230 -7.72 15.33 -25.79
N GLY A 231 -8.53 14.44 -25.21
CA GLY A 231 -8.84 13.11 -25.74
C GLY A 231 -7.70 12.08 -25.61
N ARG A 232 -6.55 12.46 -25.05
CA ARG A 232 -5.38 11.58 -24.94
C ARG A 232 -5.30 10.94 -23.57
N ASN A 233 -5.24 9.60 -23.55
CA ASN A 233 -5.03 8.81 -22.34
C ASN A 233 -3.52 8.68 -22.01
N ALA A 234 -3.15 7.94 -20.96
CA ALA A 234 -1.75 7.84 -20.54
C ALA A 234 -0.84 7.21 -21.62
N TYR A 235 -1.32 6.18 -22.33
CA TYR A 235 -0.59 5.54 -23.44
C TYR A 235 -0.29 6.53 -24.56
N HIS A 236 -1.31 7.24 -25.05
CA HIS A 236 -1.14 8.22 -26.13
C HIS A 236 -0.09 9.28 -25.78
N ARG A 237 -0.02 9.71 -24.53
CA ARG A 237 0.89 10.76 -24.08
C ARG A 237 2.32 10.23 -23.91
N ALA A 238 2.48 9.09 -23.25
CA ALA A 238 3.79 8.46 -23.05
C ALA A 238 4.45 8.05 -24.38
N LEU A 239 3.69 7.39 -25.27
CA LEU A 239 4.22 6.91 -26.55
C LEU A 239 4.72 8.05 -27.45
N SER A 240 4.08 9.23 -27.40
CA SER A 240 4.53 10.39 -28.17
C SER A 240 5.85 11.02 -27.68
N LYS A 241 6.30 10.66 -26.47
CA LYS A 241 7.54 11.15 -25.84
C LYS A 241 8.64 10.08 -25.78
N ARG A 242 8.34 8.86 -26.23
CA ARG A 242 9.25 7.71 -26.22
C ARG A 242 10.50 8.04 -27.03
N GLY A 243 11.68 7.80 -26.45
CA GLY A 243 12.98 8.04 -27.08
C GLY A 243 13.38 9.51 -27.25
N THR A 244 12.54 10.46 -26.83
CA THR A 244 12.82 11.90 -26.98
C THR A 244 12.88 12.63 -25.64
N VAL A 245 12.21 12.11 -24.62
CA VAL A 245 12.16 12.69 -23.27
C VAL A 245 12.77 11.72 -22.26
N PRO A 246 13.71 12.16 -21.39
CA PRO A 246 14.21 11.32 -20.30
C PRO A 246 13.06 10.77 -19.46
N TYR A 247 13.17 9.53 -19.01
CA TYR A 247 12.11 8.86 -18.23
C TYR A 247 11.61 9.70 -17.05
N GLU A 248 12.54 10.33 -16.35
CA GLU A 248 12.27 11.15 -15.16
C GLU A 248 11.54 12.46 -15.48
N GLN A 249 11.39 12.84 -16.75
CA GLN A 249 10.64 14.03 -17.16
C GLN A 249 9.23 13.70 -17.66
N LEU A 250 8.88 12.42 -17.76
CA LEU A 250 7.51 11.97 -17.97
C LEU A 250 6.66 12.26 -16.72
N ASP A 251 5.36 12.50 -16.89
CA ASP A 251 4.46 12.59 -15.73
C ASP A 251 4.18 11.22 -15.10
N ASP A 252 3.61 11.22 -13.89
CA ASP A 252 3.47 9.99 -13.09
C ASP A 252 2.70 8.87 -13.82
N PHE A 253 1.65 9.22 -14.58
CA PHE A 253 0.88 8.23 -15.33
C PHE A 253 1.57 7.82 -16.64
N GLU A 254 2.37 8.71 -17.24
CA GLU A 254 3.23 8.35 -18.37
C GLU A 254 4.34 7.38 -17.97
N ARG A 255 4.96 7.60 -16.79
CA ARG A 255 5.98 6.71 -16.22
C ARG A 255 5.46 5.29 -15.93
N LEU A 256 4.17 5.14 -15.64
CA LEU A 256 3.56 3.82 -15.47
C LEU A 256 3.53 2.99 -16.76
N ILE A 257 3.50 3.63 -17.93
CA ILE A 257 3.31 2.94 -19.22
C ILE A 257 4.41 1.92 -19.49
N PRO A 258 5.71 2.23 -19.48
CA PRO A 258 6.75 1.22 -19.68
C PRO A 258 6.66 0.07 -18.67
N LEU A 259 6.37 0.36 -17.40
CA LEU A 259 6.26 -0.68 -16.38
C LEU A 259 5.06 -1.60 -16.63
N ARG A 260 3.95 -1.03 -17.12
CA ARG A 260 2.74 -1.76 -17.51
C ARG A 260 2.96 -2.59 -18.78
N GLN A 261 3.72 -2.10 -19.75
CA GLN A 261 4.04 -2.83 -20.98
C GLN A 261 4.76 -4.15 -20.69
N LEU A 262 5.64 -4.19 -19.69
CA LEU A 262 6.26 -5.45 -19.25
C LEU A 262 5.24 -6.45 -18.70
N GLU A 263 4.19 -5.99 -18.00
CA GLU A 263 3.11 -6.86 -17.55
C GLU A 263 2.25 -7.37 -18.69
N LEU A 264 1.99 -6.54 -19.70
CA LEU A 264 1.25 -6.92 -20.90
C LEU A 264 2.02 -7.97 -21.72
N ALA A 265 3.34 -7.83 -21.80
CA ALA A 265 4.19 -8.75 -22.56
C ALA A 265 4.43 -10.10 -21.84
N TYR A 266 4.71 -10.07 -20.54
CA TYR A 266 5.23 -11.21 -19.78
C TYR A 266 4.29 -11.70 -18.67
N GLY A 267 3.06 -11.19 -18.68
CA GLY A 267 1.98 -11.55 -17.77
C GLY A 267 1.98 -10.76 -16.45
N PRO A 268 0.83 -10.73 -15.75
CA PRO A 268 0.64 -9.93 -14.53
C PRO A 268 1.53 -10.35 -13.36
N GLY A 269 2.21 -11.50 -13.44
CA GLY A 269 3.13 -12.00 -12.42
C GLY A 269 4.58 -11.51 -12.55
N VAL A 270 4.93 -10.74 -13.58
CA VAL A 270 6.33 -10.34 -13.83
C VAL A 270 6.96 -9.58 -12.68
N TRP A 271 6.24 -8.60 -12.10
CA TRP A 271 6.74 -7.84 -10.95
C TRP A 271 6.77 -8.68 -9.68
N GLY A 272 5.83 -9.61 -9.51
CA GLY A 272 5.88 -10.59 -8.42
C GLY A 272 7.14 -11.47 -8.50
N ARG A 273 7.55 -11.90 -9.69
CA ARG A 273 8.81 -12.63 -9.91
C ARG A 273 10.03 -11.75 -9.61
N ALA A 274 10.07 -10.52 -10.10
CA ALA A 274 11.15 -9.57 -9.82
C ALA A 274 11.29 -9.31 -8.31
N HIS A 275 10.19 -9.07 -7.61
CA HIS A 275 10.18 -8.87 -6.16
C HIS A 275 10.68 -10.10 -5.38
N ARG A 276 10.38 -11.32 -5.85
CA ARG A 276 10.90 -12.54 -5.22
C ARG A 276 12.43 -12.61 -5.34
N LEU A 277 12.99 -12.31 -6.51
CA LEU A 277 14.44 -12.28 -6.73
C LEU A 277 15.11 -11.23 -5.82
N VAL A 278 14.55 -10.02 -5.76
CA VAL A 278 15.08 -8.96 -4.85
C VAL A 278 15.07 -9.38 -3.39
N ARG A 279 14.01 -10.06 -2.93
CA ARG A 279 13.94 -10.56 -1.54
C ARG A 279 14.93 -11.69 -1.25
N GLN A 280 15.32 -12.46 -2.26
CA GLN A 280 16.32 -13.53 -2.13
C GLN A 280 17.73 -12.96 -2.10
N ASP A 281 18.03 -12.03 -3.01
CA ASP A 281 19.36 -11.44 -3.17
C ASP A 281 19.66 -10.36 -2.13
N ALA A 282 18.62 -9.68 -1.63
CA ALA A 282 18.71 -8.54 -0.71
C ALA A 282 19.76 -7.49 -1.15
N PRO A 283 19.67 -6.97 -2.39
CA PRO A 283 20.69 -6.10 -2.96
C PRO A 283 20.77 -4.77 -2.19
N ARG A 284 21.99 -4.22 -2.08
CA ARG A 284 22.20 -2.89 -1.52
C ARG A 284 21.95 -1.84 -2.59
N ALA A 285 20.93 -1.00 -2.41
CA ALA A 285 20.66 0.15 -3.27
C ALA A 285 20.73 1.45 -2.48
N ARG A 286 21.76 2.26 -2.71
CA ARG A 286 22.00 3.50 -1.95
C ARG A 286 21.65 4.78 -2.72
N THR A 287 21.65 4.72 -4.04
CA THR A 287 21.39 5.87 -4.92
C THR A 287 20.27 5.56 -5.89
N ASP A 288 19.61 6.60 -6.41
CA ASP A 288 18.55 6.45 -7.40
C ASP A 288 19.05 5.80 -8.69
N ASN A 289 20.26 6.15 -9.15
CA ASN A 289 20.90 5.48 -10.29
C ASN A 289 21.08 3.97 -10.05
N THR A 290 21.49 3.57 -8.84
CA THR A 290 21.62 2.14 -8.49
C THR A 290 20.25 1.47 -8.56
N ARG A 291 19.20 2.11 -8.03
CA ARG A 291 17.84 1.56 -8.03
C ARG A 291 17.27 1.42 -9.44
N TYR A 292 17.55 2.37 -10.34
CA TYR A 292 17.20 2.26 -11.76
C TYR A 292 17.92 1.11 -12.45
N GLY A 293 19.21 0.93 -12.16
CA GLY A 293 19.98 -0.21 -12.65
C GLY A 293 19.43 -1.56 -12.17
N LEU A 294 19.12 -1.65 -10.87
CA LEU A 294 18.50 -2.85 -10.29
C LEU A 294 17.10 -3.11 -10.86
N LEU A 295 16.31 -2.07 -11.12
CA LEU A 295 15.01 -2.21 -11.78
C LEU A 295 15.15 -2.90 -13.15
N ALA A 296 16.09 -2.42 -13.98
CA ALA A 296 16.35 -3.02 -15.30
C ALA A 296 16.89 -4.46 -15.19
N TYR A 297 17.81 -4.70 -14.26
CA TYR A 297 18.41 -6.00 -14.02
C TYR A 297 17.37 -7.05 -13.56
N TYR A 298 16.59 -6.74 -12.52
CA TYR A 298 15.60 -7.67 -11.99
C TYR A 298 14.39 -7.86 -12.90
N ALA A 299 14.01 -6.84 -13.67
CA ALA A 299 13.02 -7.01 -14.73
C ALA A 299 13.53 -7.95 -15.83
N SER A 300 14.81 -7.84 -16.20
CA SER A 300 15.44 -8.73 -17.19
C SER A 300 15.45 -10.19 -16.71
N LEU A 301 15.86 -10.43 -15.46
CA LEU A 301 15.79 -11.76 -14.85
C LEU A 301 14.34 -12.30 -14.78
N ALA A 302 13.39 -11.47 -14.36
CA ALA A 302 11.99 -11.88 -14.19
C ALA A 302 11.26 -12.19 -15.52
N THR A 303 11.75 -11.62 -16.62
CA THR A 303 11.23 -11.86 -17.98
C THR A 303 12.04 -12.91 -18.75
N GLY A 304 13.26 -13.21 -18.30
CA GLY A 304 14.22 -14.03 -19.05
C GLY A 304 14.70 -13.36 -20.33
N ARG A 305 14.65 -12.03 -20.40
CA ARG A 305 14.99 -11.23 -21.59
C ARG A 305 15.93 -10.10 -21.24
N ASP A 306 16.81 -9.76 -22.17
CA ASP A 306 17.62 -8.55 -22.03
C ASP A 306 16.76 -7.30 -22.28
N LEU A 307 16.45 -6.56 -21.23
CA LEU A 307 15.67 -5.31 -21.31
C LEU A 307 16.57 -4.06 -21.36
N SER A 308 17.87 -4.19 -21.58
CA SER A 308 18.80 -3.06 -21.55
C SER A 308 18.43 -1.97 -22.57
N ASP A 309 18.04 -2.33 -23.80
CA ASP A 309 17.57 -1.38 -24.81
C ASP A 309 16.22 -0.74 -24.43
N PHE A 310 15.31 -1.55 -23.88
CA PHE A 310 13.99 -1.09 -23.42
C PHE A 310 14.13 0.03 -22.39
N PHE A 311 14.94 -0.19 -21.36
CA PHE A 311 15.17 0.80 -20.32
C PHE A 311 16.04 1.97 -20.80
N SER A 312 17.19 1.70 -21.42
CA SER A 312 18.22 2.74 -21.64
C SER A 312 18.00 3.57 -22.89
N SER A 313 17.57 2.97 -24.01
CA SER A 313 17.51 3.65 -25.31
C SER A 313 16.11 4.11 -25.66
N ARG A 314 15.09 3.36 -25.23
CA ARG A 314 13.71 3.54 -25.70
C ARG A 314 12.88 4.36 -24.74
N TRP A 315 12.97 4.03 -23.46
CA TRP A 315 12.30 4.79 -22.40
C TRP A 315 13.24 5.75 -21.66
N LEU A 316 14.54 5.74 -21.98
CA LEU A 316 15.54 6.67 -21.46
C LEU A 316 15.57 6.73 -19.91
N PHE A 317 15.48 5.57 -19.27
CA PHE A 317 15.75 5.43 -17.84
C PHE A 317 17.23 5.74 -17.56
N PRO A 318 17.56 6.39 -16.42
CA PRO A 318 18.94 6.76 -16.07
C PRO A 318 19.70 5.53 -15.53
N VAL A 319 19.88 4.53 -16.38
CA VAL A 319 20.66 3.33 -16.09
C VAL A 319 22.13 3.62 -16.36
N GLU A 320 23.00 3.38 -15.38
CA GLU A 320 24.45 3.55 -15.56
C GLU A 320 25.05 2.43 -16.42
N ALA A 321 26.18 2.72 -17.07
CA ALA A 321 26.88 1.76 -17.92
C ALA A 321 27.27 0.47 -17.17
N SER A 322 27.62 0.59 -15.88
CA SER A 322 27.92 -0.53 -15.00
C SER A 322 26.73 -1.50 -14.85
N HIS A 323 25.52 -0.97 -14.66
CA HIS A 323 24.31 -1.77 -14.51
C HIS A 323 23.81 -2.34 -15.85
N ARG A 324 24.03 -1.61 -16.96
CA ARG A 324 23.86 -2.19 -18.31
C ARG A 324 24.79 -3.38 -18.52
N ALA A 325 26.08 -3.22 -18.21
CA ALA A 325 27.05 -4.31 -18.34
C ALA A 325 26.69 -5.51 -17.45
N MET A 326 26.24 -5.25 -16.22
CA MET A 326 25.72 -6.29 -15.32
C MET A 326 24.53 -7.04 -15.93
N THR A 327 23.58 -6.34 -16.54
CA THR A 327 22.42 -6.97 -17.22
C THR A 327 22.85 -7.77 -18.45
N ASN A 328 23.72 -7.20 -19.30
CA ASN A 328 24.24 -7.87 -20.49
C ASN A 328 25.02 -9.15 -20.13
N SER A 329 25.71 -9.17 -18.98
CA SER A 329 26.47 -10.35 -18.52
C SER A 329 25.60 -11.59 -18.24
N LEU A 330 24.27 -11.41 -18.13
CA LEU A 330 23.32 -12.51 -18.01
C LEU A 330 23.17 -13.32 -19.30
N ASN A 331 23.62 -12.79 -20.45
CA ASN A 331 23.50 -13.41 -21.77
C ASN A 331 22.06 -13.86 -22.11
N LEU A 332 21.07 -13.05 -21.71
CA LEU A 332 19.67 -13.32 -21.97
C LEU A 332 19.32 -13.03 -23.45
N PRO A 333 18.39 -13.78 -24.05
CA PRO A 333 17.92 -13.46 -25.39
C PRO A 333 17.17 -12.12 -25.39
N LEU A 334 17.18 -11.44 -26.54
CA LEU A 334 16.36 -10.23 -26.75
C LEU A 334 14.86 -10.55 -26.65
N PRO A 335 14.00 -9.55 -26.40
CA PRO A 335 12.55 -9.71 -26.49
C PRO A 335 12.10 -10.26 -27.85
N ASP A 336 11.23 -11.27 -27.85
CA ASP A 336 10.69 -11.88 -29.10
C ASP A 336 9.62 -11.03 -29.79
N ARG A 337 9.28 -9.88 -29.21
CA ARG A 337 8.22 -8.98 -29.70
C ARG A 337 8.58 -7.53 -29.40
N ASP A 338 7.97 -6.65 -30.17
CA ASP A 338 7.98 -5.24 -29.85
C ASP A 338 7.16 -4.98 -28.57
N LEU A 339 7.86 -4.56 -27.50
CA LEU A 339 7.24 -4.24 -26.21
C LEU A 339 6.57 -2.86 -26.22
N PHE A 340 6.91 -2.02 -27.18
CA PHE A 340 6.67 -0.58 -27.14
C PHE A 340 5.30 -0.17 -27.67
N GLU A 341 4.63 -1.01 -28.47
CA GLU A 341 3.27 -0.76 -28.98
C GLU A 341 2.18 -1.42 -28.12
N LEU A 342 2.57 -2.12 -27.06
CA LEU A 342 1.62 -2.78 -26.15
C LEU A 342 0.81 -1.75 -25.37
N HIS A 343 -0.50 -1.93 -25.41
CA HIS A 343 -1.51 -1.17 -24.68
C HIS A 343 -2.65 -2.09 -24.22
N GLU A 344 -3.47 -1.60 -23.28
CA GLU A 344 -4.62 -2.31 -22.72
C GLU A 344 -5.85 -2.33 -23.62
#